data_AF-A0A9D1Y6B4-F1
#
_entry.id   AF-A0A9D1Y6B4-F1
#
_cell.length_a   1.000
_cell.length_b   1.000
_cell.length_c   1.000
_cell.angle_alpha   90.00
_cell.angle_beta   90.00
_cell.angle_gamma   90.00
#
_symmetry.space_group_name_H-M   'P 1'
#
loop_
_entity.id
_entity.type
_entity.pdbx_description
1 polymer ?
#
loop_
_entity_poly.entity_id
_entity_poly.type
_entity_poly.pdbx_seq_one_letter_code
_entity_poly.pdbx_strand_id
1 'polypeptide(L)'
;MKRTMKMLAAICLAAGMLAACQGAASPGKEAAPDAAAEGSAMSQELPPVEEMMEALAGYQEGTAGSSLKRYIAACGVLNFAEEYTGEEGPLREAVDAWLAESEELEVEAVREGWPDVQDAAKEILTQGIDELAEVLEDAGNPNRFDQYHQDRYDRVAGVLDQALQEE
;
A
#
# COMPACT_ATOMS: atom_id res chain seq x y z
N MET A 1 -9.60 -31.86 -19.22
CA MET A 1 -9.12 -33.04 -18.44
C MET A 1 -7.74 -32.68 -17.91
N LYS A 2 -7.43 -32.56 -16.62
CA LYS A 2 -8.02 -33.01 -15.36
C LYS A 2 -7.69 -31.95 -14.29
N ARG A 3 -8.63 -31.76 -13.37
CA ARG A 3 -8.58 -30.85 -12.22
C ARG A 3 -7.54 -31.34 -11.20
N THR A 4 -6.75 -30.44 -10.61
CA THR A 4 -6.04 -30.71 -9.35
C THR A 4 -6.43 -29.68 -8.29
N MET A 5 -7.16 -30.23 -7.34
CA MET A 5 -7.75 -29.68 -6.12
C MET A 5 -6.64 -29.21 -5.16
N LYS A 6 -6.61 -27.93 -4.79
CA LYS A 6 -5.78 -27.44 -3.68
C LYS A 6 -6.55 -27.62 -2.37
N MET A 7 -5.92 -28.36 -1.47
CA MET A 7 -6.40 -28.78 -0.16
C MET A 7 -6.53 -27.57 0.78
N LEU A 8 -7.67 -27.46 1.46
CA LEU A 8 -7.87 -26.53 2.58
C LEU A 8 -6.92 -26.86 3.74
N ALA A 9 -6.17 -25.86 4.20
CA ALA A 9 -5.43 -25.90 5.45
C ALA A 9 -6.37 -25.51 6.60
N ALA A 10 -6.73 -26.49 7.44
CA ALA A 10 -7.39 -26.26 8.71
C ALA A 10 -6.32 -26.06 9.80
N ILE A 11 -6.13 -24.82 10.25
CA ILE A 11 -5.29 -24.48 11.39
C ILE A 11 -6.09 -24.81 12.67
N CYS A 12 -5.77 -25.94 13.29
CA CYS A 12 -6.30 -26.31 14.60
C CYS A 12 -5.44 -25.68 15.71
N LEU A 13 -6.10 -24.93 16.58
CA LEU A 13 -5.60 -24.41 17.85
C LEU A 13 -4.87 -25.49 18.67
N ALA A 14 -3.62 -25.23 19.03
CA ALA A 14 -2.93 -25.96 20.08
C ALA A 14 -3.38 -25.41 21.45
N ALA A 15 -4.39 -26.05 22.03
CA ALA A 15 -4.73 -25.92 23.44
C ALA A 15 -3.67 -26.62 24.30
N GLY A 16 -3.23 -25.92 25.35
CA GLY A 16 -2.23 -26.42 26.28
C GLY A 16 -2.70 -27.62 27.11
N MET A 17 -1.72 -28.41 27.55
CA MET A 17 -1.81 -29.23 28.75
C MET A 17 -0.38 -29.59 29.20
N LEU A 18 0.06 -28.98 30.29
CA LEU A 18 1.23 -29.39 31.05
C LEU A 18 0.85 -30.55 31.97
N ALA A 19 1.64 -31.63 31.97
CA ALA A 19 1.56 -32.67 33.00
C ALA A 19 2.94 -33.26 33.36
N ALA A 20 3.24 -33.15 34.66
CA ALA A 20 3.95 -34.07 35.56
C ALA A 20 5.50 -34.29 35.48
N CYS A 21 6.18 -33.65 36.44
CA CYS A 21 6.98 -34.20 37.57
C CYS A 21 7.97 -35.38 37.40
N GLN A 22 9.27 -35.12 37.61
CA GLN A 22 10.15 -35.61 38.72
C GLN A 22 11.65 -35.45 38.32
N GLY A 23 12.44 -34.59 38.97
CA GLY A 23 13.38 -34.91 40.09
C GLY A 23 14.83 -34.95 39.57
N ALA A 24 15.91 -34.44 40.18
CA ALA A 24 16.19 -33.84 41.49
C ALA A 24 17.54 -33.07 41.48
N ALA A 25 17.73 -32.18 42.48
CA ALA A 25 18.98 -31.71 43.12
C ALA A 25 19.89 -30.60 42.50
N SER A 26 19.61 -29.34 42.91
CA SER A 26 20.43 -28.19 43.40
C SER A 26 21.98 -28.13 43.30
N PRO A 27 22.63 -26.95 43.57
CA PRO A 27 22.19 -25.54 43.41
C PRO A 27 23.25 -24.60 42.77
N GLY A 28 22.81 -23.48 42.18
CA GLY A 28 23.69 -22.37 41.79
C GLY A 28 22.88 -21.09 41.59
N LYS A 29 22.92 -20.23 42.61
CA LYS A 29 22.34 -18.87 42.69
C LYS A 29 23.19 -17.94 41.81
N GLU A 30 22.65 -17.13 40.91
CA GLU A 30 22.01 -15.83 41.17
C GLU A 30 21.40 -15.27 39.87
N ALA A 31 20.42 -14.38 39.99
CA ALA A 31 19.43 -14.02 38.98
C ALA A 31 19.72 -12.69 38.26
N ALA A 32 19.55 -12.71 36.92
CA ALA A 32 18.89 -11.75 36.01
C ALA A 32 19.38 -10.28 35.90
N PRO A 33 19.06 -9.54 34.80
CA PRO A 33 18.23 -9.93 33.66
C PRO A 33 18.89 -9.78 32.28
N ASP A 34 18.51 -10.74 31.44
CA ASP A 34 18.30 -10.61 30.00
C ASP A 34 17.62 -9.27 29.67
N ALA A 35 18.33 -8.38 28.99
CA ALA A 35 17.71 -7.29 28.26
C ALA A 35 17.38 -7.80 26.86
N ALA A 36 16.37 -8.67 26.77
CA ALA A 36 15.59 -8.78 25.56
C ALA A 36 14.91 -7.42 25.37
N ALA A 37 15.54 -6.57 24.55
CA ALA A 37 14.86 -5.44 23.96
C ALA A 37 13.83 -6.02 22.98
N GLU A 38 12.69 -6.44 23.52
CA GLU A 38 11.45 -6.60 22.78
C GLU A 38 11.02 -5.18 22.39
N GLY A 39 11.68 -4.65 21.37
CA GLY A 39 11.13 -3.54 20.60
C GLY A 39 9.86 -4.08 19.97
N SER A 40 8.71 -3.81 20.59
CA SER A 40 7.44 -3.84 19.89
C SER A 40 7.58 -2.88 18.71
N ALA A 41 7.96 -3.41 17.55
CA ALA A 41 7.77 -2.75 16.28
C ALA A 41 6.26 -2.49 16.22
N MET A 42 5.87 -1.23 16.48
CA MET A 42 4.51 -0.80 16.22
C MET A 42 4.29 -1.10 14.74
N SER A 43 3.50 -2.14 14.44
CA SER A 43 3.03 -2.40 13.09
C SER A 43 2.22 -1.17 12.69
N GLN A 44 2.86 -0.20 12.04
CA GLN A 44 2.17 0.95 11.51
C GLN A 44 1.22 0.40 10.44
N GLU A 45 -0.07 0.58 10.69
CA GLU A 45 -1.11 0.30 9.71
C GLU A 45 -0.90 1.23 8.52
N LEU A 46 -0.81 0.66 7.32
CA LEU A 46 -0.72 1.45 6.10
C LEU A 46 -2.05 2.21 5.90
N PRO A 47 -2.02 3.41 5.29
CA PRO A 47 -3.24 3.97 4.75
C PRO A 47 -3.85 3.02 3.70
N PRO A 48 -5.10 3.26 3.25
CA PRO A 48 -5.79 2.35 2.33
C PRO A 48 -5.08 2.23 0.96
N VAL A 49 -4.21 1.23 0.81
CA VAL A 49 -3.50 0.94 -0.44
C VAL A 49 -4.49 0.60 -1.56
N GLU A 50 -5.55 -0.16 -1.22
CA GLU A 50 -6.63 -0.52 -2.15
C GLU A 50 -7.23 0.72 -2.82
N GLU A 51 -7.57 1.76 -2.05
CA GLU A 51 -8.19 2.98 -2.60
C GLU A 51 -7.26 3.70 -3.59
N MET A 52 -5.96 3.75 -3.28
CA MET A 52 -4.96 4.31 -4.18
C MET A 52 -4.88 3.51 -5.49
N MET A 53 -4.83 2.18 -5.39
CA MET A 53 -4.70 1.30 -6.55
C MET A 53 -5.98 1.26 -7.40
N GLU A 54 -7.16 1.27 -6.78
CA GLU A 54 -8.45 1.41 -7.48
C GLU A 54 -8.54 2.75 -8.23
N ALA A 55 -8.06 3.85 -7.63
CA ALA A 55 -8.02 5.15 -8.29
C ALA A 55 -7.11 5.14 -9.53
N LEU A 56 -5.95 4.48 -9.44
CA LEU A 56 -5.04 4.26 -10.56
C LEU A 56 -5.70 3.42 -11.67
N ALA A 57 -6.31 2.29 -11.30
CA ALA A 57 -6.95 1.37 -12.25
C ALA A 57 -8.17 2.00 -12.94
N GLY A 58 -8.80 2.99 -12.31
CA GLY A 58 -9.91 3.77 -12.89
C GLY A 58 -9.51 4.70 -14.04
N TYR A 59 -8.20 4.93 -14.26
CA TYR A 59 -7.70 5.75 -15.35
C TYR A 59 -7.25 4.91 -16.55
N GLN A 60 -7.67 5.34 -17.75
CA GLN A 60 -7.20 4.80 -19.01
C GLN A 60 -7.24 5.90 -20.08
N GLU A 61 -6.12 6.09 -20.79
CA GLU A 61 -6.01 7.08 -21.85
C GLU A 61 -7.02 6.80 -22.99
N GLY A 62 -7.48 7.85 -23.66
CA GLY A 62 -8.42 7.74 -24.80
C GLY A 62 -9.85 7.34 -24.43
N THR A 63 -10.16 7.09 -23.16
CA THR A 63 -11.51 6.80 -22.69
C THR A 63 -12.29 8.07 -22.36
N ALA A 64 -13.62 7.96 -22.29
CA ALA A 64 -14.47 9.08 -21.91
C ALA A 64 -14.10 9.59 -20.50
N GLY A 65 -13.85 10.90 -20.42
CA GLY A 65 -13.48 11.58 -19.17
C GLY A 65 -12.04 11.35 -18.73
N SER A 66 -11.16 10.77 -19.56
CA SER A 66 -9.75 10.51 -19.22
C SER A 66 -9.02 11.77 -18.74
N SER A 67 -9.33 12.94 -19.30
CA SER A 67 -8.75 14.23 -18.89
C SER A 67 -9.00 14.59 -17.43
N LEU A 68 -10.14 14.18 -16.86
CA LEU A 68 -10.47 14.38 -15.44
C LEU A 68 -10.03 13.17 -14.60
N LYS A 69 -10.19 11.95 -15.12
CA LYS A 69 -9.82 10.70 -14.43
C LYS A 69 -8.34 10.64 -14.07
N ARG A 70 -7.44 11.22 -14.88
CA ARG A 70 -6.01 11.31 -14.51
C ARG A 70 -5.79 12.11 -13.23
N TYR A 71 -6.58 13.17 -12.99
CA TYR A 71 -6.49 13.95 -11.76
C TYR A 71 -7.12 13.22 -10.57
N ILE A 72 -8.18 12.42 -10.80
CA ILE A 72 -8.73 11.52 -9.77
C ILE A 72 -7.67 10.51 -9.32
N ALA A 73 -7.02 9.83 -10.27
CA ALA A 73 -5.94 8.89 -10.00
C ALA A 73 -4.75 9.57 -9.29
N ALA A 74 -4.33 10.75 -9.77
CA ALA A 74 -3.25 11.52 -9.15
C ALA A 74 -3.57 11.93 -7.71
N CYS A 75 -4.80 12.39 -7.45
CA CYS A 75 -5.25 12.69 -6.09
C CYS A 75 -5.30 11.43 -5.21
N GLY A 76 -5.66 10.25 -5.75
CA GLY A 76 -5.57 8.99 -5.02
C GLY A 76 -4.16 8.73 -4.47
N VAL A 77 -3.14 8.89 -5.31
CA VAL A 77 -1.73 8.72 -4.94
C VAL A 77 -1.25 9.82 -3.98
N LEU A 78 -1.62 11.08 -4.24
CA LEU A 78 -1.23 12.21 -3.40
C LEU A 78 -1.88 12.15 -2.01
N ASN A 79 -3.16 11.76 -1.93
CA ASN A 79 -3.87 11.54 -0.66
C ASN A 79 -3.17 10.44 0.14
N PHE A 80 -2.89 9.30 -0.49
CA PHE A 80 -2.17 8.21 0.15
C PHE A 80 -0.79 8.66 0.64
N ALA A 81 -0.03 9.35 -0.19
CA ALA A 81 1.31 9.84 0.14
C ALA A 81 1.32 10.81 1.31
N GLU A 82 0.32 11.70 1.40
CA GLU A 82 0.23 12.66 2.49
C GLU A 82 -0.06 11.98 3.84
N GLU A 83 -0.88 10.91 3.85
CA GLU A 83 -1.19 10.10 5.03
C GLU A 83 -0.08 9.09 5.39
N TYR A 84 0.72 8.68 4.42
CA TYR A 84 1.69 7.60 4.56
C TYR A 84 2.95 8.04 5.32
N THR A 85 3.15 7.45 6.50
CA THR A 85 4.34 7.65 7.34
C THR A 85 5.15 6.36 7.59
N GLY A 86 4.77 5.24 6.97
CA GLY A 86 5.34 3.91 7.22
C GLY A 86 6.68 3.64 6.54
N GLU A 87 7.14 2.39 6.51
CA GLU A 87 8.32 1.94 5.75
C GLU A 87 7.94 1.45 4.35
N GLU A 88 8.86 1.58 3.38
CA GLU A 88 8.59 1.25 1.97
C GLU A 88 8.37 -0.24 1.73
N GLY A 89 9.00 -1.11 2.52
CA GLY A 89 8.84 -2.57 2.40
C GLY A 89 7.38 -3.02 2.53
N PRO A 90 6.68 -2.70 3.63
CA PRO A 90 5.26 -3.00 3.77
C PRO A 90 4.37 -2.43 2.66
N LEU A 91 4.65 -1.20 2.20
CA LEU A 91 3.92 -0.60 1.08
C LEU A 91 4.14 -1.41 -0.20
N ARG A 92 5.38 -1.79 -0.47
CA ARG A 92 5.75 -2.59 -1.63
C ARG A 92 5.03 -3.94 -1.63
N GLU A 93 5.06 -4.64 -0.49
CA GLU A 93 4.35 -5.91 -0.31
C GLU A 93 2.85 -5.78 -0.55
N ALA A 94 2.22 -4.68 -0.10
CA ALA A 94 0.80 -4.43 -0.30
C ALA A 94 0.46 -4.11 -1.78
N VAL A 95 1.29 -3.33 -2.46
CA VAL A 95 1.13 -3.05 -3.90
C VAL A 95 1.31 -4.33 -4.72
N ASP A 96 2.33 -5.13 -4.43
CA ASP A 96 2.58 -6.41 -5.12
C ASP A 96 1.42 -7.39 -4.88
N ALA A 97 0.86 -7.43 -3.66
CA ALA A 97 -0.31 -8.24 -3.34
C ALA A 97 -1.53 -7.81 -4.16
N TRP A 98 -1.80 -6.50 -4.26
CA TRP A 98 -2.89 -5.97 -5.08
C TRP A 98 -2.72 -6.40 -6.54
N LEU A 99 -1.54 -6.14 -7.13
CA LEU A 99 -1.23 -6.51 -8.53
C LEU A 99 -1.39 -8.01 -8.80
N ALA A 100 -1.09 -8.88 -7.83
CA ALA A 100 -1.23 -10.32 -7.96
C ALA A 100 -2.70 -10.81 -7.86
N GLU A 101 -3.57 -10.04 -7.20
CA GLU A 101 -4.98 -10.36 -6.99
C GLU A 101 -5.91 -9.74 -8.05
N SER A 102 -5.46 -8.66 -8.70
CA SER A 102 -6.19 -7.93 -9.75
C SER A 102 -6.31 -8.68 -11.08
N GLU A 103 -7.28 -8.28 -11.89
CA GLU A 103 -7.43 -8.80 -13.24
C GLU A 103 -6.31 -8.27 -14.17
N GLU A 104 -5.94 -9.06 -15.18
CA GLU A 104 -4.86 -8.71 -16.13
C GLU A 104 -5.09 -7.34 -16.79
N LEU A 105 -6.35 -7.03 -17.16
CA LEU A 105 -6.72 -5.75 -17.77
C LEU A 105 -6.61 -4.57 -16.80
N GLU A 106 -6.83 -4.79 -15.50
CA GLU A 106 -6.67 -3.74 -14.48
C GLU A 106 -5.19 -3.44 -14.27
N VAL A 107 -4.36 -4.49 -14.20
CA VAL A 107 -2.90 -4.34 -14.09
C VAL A 107 -2.33 -3.64 -15.31
N GLU A 108 -2.79 -3.98 -16.52
CA GLU A 108 -2.42 -3.31 -17.76
C GLU A 108 -2.81 -1.83 -17.73
N ALA A 109 -4.05 -1.50 -17.34
CA ALA A 109 -4.51 -0.13 -17.21
C ALA A 109 -3.68 0.71 -16.22
N VAL A 110 -3.33 0.14 -15.05
CA VAL A 110 -2.46 0.81 -14.07
C VAL A 110 -1.07 1.07 -14.67
N ARG A 111 -0.47 0.08 -15.33
CA ARG A 111 0.88 0.20 -15.91
C ARG A 111 0.92 1.22 -17.05
N GLU A 112 -0.02 1.16 -17.97
CA GLU A 112 -0.11 2.09 -19.10
C GLU A 112 -0.46 3.51 -18.64
N GLY A 113 -1.34 3.63 -17.65
CA GLY A 113 -1.81 4.93 -17.15
C GLY A 113 -0.83 5.63 -16.21
N TRP A 114 0.08 4.90 -15.57
CA TRP A 114 0.97 5.45 -14.55
C TRP A 114 1.77 6.69 -14.97
N PRO A 115 2.39 6.75 -16.17
CA PRO A 115 3.10 7.95 -16.60
C PRO A 115 2.25 9.22 -16.64
N ASP A 116 1.00 9.12 -17.12
CA ASP A 116 0.08 10.26 -17.19
C ASP A 116 -0.38 10.70 -15.78
N VAL A 117 -0.56 9.74 -14.88
CA VAL A 117 -0.88 10.01 -13.48
C VAL A 117 0.28 10.72 -12.79
N GLN A 118 1.52 10.32 -13.05
CA GLN A 118 2.70 11.01 -12.54
C GLN A 118 2.77 12.46 -13.04
N ASP A 119 2.45 12.70 -14.31
CA ASP A 119 2.42 14.05 -14.87
C ASP A 119 1.33 14.91 -14.24
N ALA A 120 0.13 14.36 -14.04
CA ALA A 120 -0.96 15.05 -13.34
C ALA A 120 -0.63 15.33 -11.85
N ALA A 121 0.02 14.39 -11.16
CA ALA A 121 0.46 14.58 -9.77
C ALA A 121 1.51 15.69 -9.66
N LYS A 122 2.50 15.71 -10.55
CA LYS A 122 3.51 16.79 -10.63
C LYS A 122 2.87 18.14 -10.95
N GLU A 123 1.84 18.15 -11.79
CA GLU A 123 1.08 19.36 -12.09
C GLU A 123 0.42 19.92 -10.83
N ILE A 124 -0.27 19.08 -10.06
CA ILE A 124 -0.87 19.46 -8.77
C ILE A 124 0.18 19.96 -7.78
N LEU A 125 1.31 19.26 -7.64
CA LEU A 125 2.39 19.64 -6.74
C LEU A 125 3.03 20.98 -7.11
N THR A 126 3.09 21.31 -8.41
CA THR A 126 3.76 22.51 -8.93
C THR A 126 2.84 23.72 -8.95
N GLN A 127 1.61 23.56 -9.43
CA GLN A 127 0.64 24.64 -9.57
C GLN A 127 -0.13 24.89 -8.26
N GLY A 128 -0.30 23.86 -7.44
CA GLY A 128 -1.09 23.92 -6.21
C GLY A 128 -2.58 23.66 -6.45
N ILE A 129 -3.30 23.38 -5.36
CA ILE A 129 -4.72 23.04 -5.38
C ILE A 129 -5.58 24.22 -5.85
N ASP A 130 -5.26 25.43 -5.39
CA ASP A 130 -6.03 26.63 -5.70
C ASP A 130 -6.04 26.95 -7.21
N GLU A 131 -4.90 26.79 -7.89
CA GLU A 131 -4.80 27.04 -9.34
C GLU A 131 -5.53 25.98 -10.16
N LEU A 132 -5.69 24.77 -9.63
CA LEU A 132 -6.39 23.66 -10.28
C LEU A 132 -7.81 23.44 -9.76
N ALA A 133 -8.34 24.36 -8.95
CA ALA A 133 -9.60 24.19 -8.25
C ALA A 133 -10.77 23.83 -9.19
N GLU A 134 -10.92 24.54 -10.32
CA GLU A 134 -12.01 24.27 -11.28
C GLU A 134 -11.92 22.85 -11.86
N VAL A 135 -10.72 22.39 -12.21
CA VAL A 135 -10.50 21.05 -12.78
C VAL A 135 -10.75 19.96 -11.73
N LEU A 136 -10.32 20.21 -10.48
CA LEU A 136 -10.55 19.28 -9.38
C LEU A 136 -12.04 19.23 -9.02
N GLU A 137 -12.76 20.36 -9.04
CA GLU A 137 -14.21 20.41 -8.85
C GLU A 137 -14.95 19.62 -9.94
N ASP A 138 -14.58 19.80 -11.21
CA ASP A 138 -15.13 19.03 -12.34
C ASP A 138 -14.84 17.52 -12.21
N ALA A 139 -13.71 17.16 -11.61
CA ALA A 139 -13.34 15.78 -11.29
C ALA A 139 -14.06 15.23 -10.03
N GLY A 140 -14.95 16.00 -9.40
CA GLY A 140 -15.69 15.60 -8.19
C GLY A 140 -14.97 15.90 -6.88
N ASN A 141 -13.93 16.74 -6.92
CA ASN A 141 -13.08 17.16 -5.80
C ASN A 141 -12.44 15.98 -5.04
N PRO A 142 -11.54 15.20 -5.70
CA PRO A 142 -10.91 14.04 -5.09
C PRO A 142 -9.78 14.38 -4.08
N ASN A 143 -9.31 15.62 -4.01
CA ASN A 143 -8.27 16.01 -3.05
C ASN A 143 -8.82 16.09 -1.62
N ARG A 144 -8.01 15.65 -0.65
CA ARG A 144 -8.37 15.70 0.79
C ARG A 144 -7.57 16.71 1.58
N PHE A 145 -6.51 17.26 0.98
CA PHE A 145 -5.56 18.14 1.62
C PHE A 145 -5.46 19.46 0.87
N ASP A 146 -5.24 20.55 1.62
CA ASP A 146 -5.03 21.89 1.05
C ASP A 146 -3.65 22.01 0.37
N GLN A 147 -2.71 21.14 0.76
CA GLN A 147 -1.36 21.09 0.23
C GLN A 147 -0.82 19.66 0.25
N TYR A 148 -0.05 19.31 -0.79
CA TYR A 148 0.74 18.08 -0.86
C TYR A 148 2.23 18.37 -0.80
N HIS A 149 3.02 17.38 -0.38
CA HIS A 149 4.47 17.48 -0.27
C HIS A 149 5.19 16.60 -1.28
N GLN A 150 6.10 17.21 -2.05
CA GLN A 150 6.92 16.52 -3.07
C GLN A 150 7.65 15.29 -2.49
N ASP A 151 8.35 15.44 -1.37
CA ASP A 151 9.14 14.35 -0.78
C ASP A 151 8.27 13.15 -0.36
N ARG A 152 7.01 13.39 0.03
CA ARG A 152 6.07 12.31 0.38
C ARG A 152 5.57 11.59 -0.86
N TYR A 153 5.21 12.36 -1.89
CA TYR A 153 4.81 11.82 -3.18
C TYR A 153 5.95 10.99 -3.81
N ASP A 154 7.16 11.53 -3.87
CA ASP A 154 8.32 10.86 -4.49
C ASP A 154 8.60 9.49 -3.84
N ARG A 155 8.38 9.39 -2.53
CA ARG A 155 8.54 8.14 -1.79
C ARG A 155 7.55 7.07 -2.26
N VAL A 156 6.27 7.41 -2.38
CA VAL A 156 5.23 6.48 -2.84
C VAL A 156 5.39 6.17 -4.32
N ALA A 157 5.63 7.20 -5.14
CA ALA A 157 5.88 7.07 -6.57
C ALA A 157 7.07 6.15 -6.86
N GLY A 158 8.15 6.24 -6.07
CA GLY A 158 9.31 5.37 -6.20
C GLY A 158 9.02 3.90 -5.90
N VAL A 159 8.07 3.59 -5.00
CA VAL A 159 7.62 2.21 -4.77
C VAL A 159 6.77 1.71 -5.93
N LEU A 160 5.84 2.54 -6.41
CA LEU A 160 5.00 2.22 -7.57
C LEU A 160 5.83 2.01 -8.84
N ASP A 161 6.83 2.86 -9.11
CA ASP A 161 7.74 2.73 -10.25
C ASP A 161 8.43 1.35 -10.24
N GLN A 162 8.90 0.91 -9.08
CA GLN A 162 9.57 -0.39 -8.96
C GLN A 162 8.58 -1.55 -9.15
N ALA A 163 7.40 -1.49 -8.53
CA ALA A 163 6.40 -2.55 -8.62
C ALA A 163 5.83 -2.71 -10.04
N LEU A 164 5.59 -1.59 -10.74
CA LEU A 164 4.97 -1.60 -12.06
C LEU A 164 5.94 -1.96 -13.20
N GLN A 165 7.25 -1.88 -12.97
CA GLN A 165 8.30 -2.21 -13.95
C GLN A 165 8.77 -3.68 -13.90
N GLU A 166 8.27 -4.48 -12.96
CA GLU A 166 8.60 -5.90 -12.89
C GLU A 166 7.75 -6.73 -13.87
N GLU A 167 8.40 -7.27 -14.91
CA GLU A 167 7.88 -8.26 -15.86
C GLU A 167 8.19 -9.70 -15.45
#